data_AF-A0A2S0RQ25-F1
#
_entry.id   AF-A0A2S0RQ25-F1
#
_cell.length_a   1.000
_cell.length_b   1.000
_cell.length_c   1.000
_cell.angle_alpha   90.00
_cell.angle_beta   90.00
_cell.angle_gamma   90.00
#
_symmetry.space_group_name_H-M   'P 1'
#
loop_
_entity.id
_entity.type
_entity.pdbx_description
1 polymer ?
#
loop_
_entity_poly.entity_id
_entity_poly.type
_entity_poly.pdbx_seq_one_letter_code
_entity_poly.pdbx_strand_id
1 'polypeptide(L)'
;MTELERAVLRIEREWWRIAATREQAIRSELGMSPSKYYIQLSRMLDCERVWKADPVLVDRLRRLRDGRLAERGMLHDAEPGTSSGFSSGMESRFGADSL
;
A
#
# COMPACT_ATOMS: atom_id res chain seq x y z
N MET A 1 -16.63 -8.18 -5.08
CA MET A 1 -15.67 -7.16 -4.64
C MET A 1 -16.33 -5.80 -4.81
N THR A 2 -16.36 -4.96 -3.79
CA THR A 2 -16.98 -3.62 -3.82
C THR A 2 -16.00 -2.57 -4.35
N GLU A 3 -16.51 -1.40 -4.75
CA GLU A 3 -15.66 -0.30 -5.22
C GLU A 3 -14.74 0.23 -4.12
N LEU A 4 -15.25 0.28 -2.88
CA LEU A 4 -14.45 0.59 -1.70
C LEU A 4 -13.31 -0.43 -1.52
N GLU A 5 -13.59 -1.72 -1.66
CA GLU A 5 -12.57 -2.77 -1.52
C GLU A 5 -11.45 -2.63 -2.56
N ARG A 6 -11.81 -2.28 -3.81
CA ARG A 6 -10.84 -2.02 -4.89
C ARG A 6 -9.98 -0.79 -4.61
N ALA A 7 -10.61 0.31 -4.21
CA ALA A 7 -9.91 1.56 -3.90
C ALA A 7 -8.93 1.38 -2.73
N VAL A 8 -9.33 0.65 -1.69
CA VAL A 8 -8.45 0.28 -0.57
C VAL A 8 -7.24 -0.51 -1.06
N LEU A 9 -7.43 -1.58 -1.85
CA LEU A 9 -6.31 -2.36 -2.40
C LEU A 9 -5.38 -1.51 -3.29
N ARG A 10 -5.93 -0.57 -4.05
CA ARG A 10 -5.14 0.36 -4.88
C ARG A 10 -4.28 1.29 -4.02
N ILE A 11 -4.84 1.86 -2.96
CA ILE A 11 -4.10 2.70 -2.01
C ILE A 11 -2.99 1.88 -1.32
N GLU A 12 -3.28 0.66 -0.89
CA GLU A 12 -2.26 -0.23 -0.32
C GLU A 12 -1.11 -0.52 -1.28
N ARG A 13 -1.40 -0.62 -2.59
CA ARG A 13 -0.38 -0.87 -3.61
C ARG A 13 0.40 0.36 -4.03
N GLU A 14 -0.19 1.54 -4.05
CA GLU A 14 0.39 2.71 -4.75
C GLU A 14 0.10 4.05 -4.07
N TRP A 15 -0.10 4.09 -2.74
CA TRP A 15 -0.38 5.36 -2.04
C TRP A 15 0.65 6.44 -2.32
N TRP A 16 1.93 6.09 -2.51
CA TRP A 16 3.01 7.02 -2.86
C TRP A 16 2.85 7.71 -4.22
N ARG A 17 2.06 7.12 -5.15
CA ARG A 17 1.71 7.75 -6.42
C ARG A 17 0.54 8.72 -6.29
N ILE A 18 -0.27 8.53 -5.25
CA ILE A 18 -1.51 9.27 -5.02
C ILE A 18 -1.23 10.50 -4.16
N ALA A 19 -0.43 10.34 -3.10
CA ALA A 19 -0.07 11.43 -2.20
C ALA A 19 1.24 11.16 -1.46
N ALA A 20 1.81 12.23 -0.88
CA ALA A 20 3.03 12.17 -0.09
C ALA A 20 2.88 11.35 1.21
N THR A 21 1.66 11.20 1.73
CA THR A 21 1.40 10.33 2.88
C THR A 21 0.23 9.41 2.61
N ARG A 22 0.25 8.24 3.22
CA ARG A 22 -0.86 7.27 3.12
C ARG A 22 -2.17 7.85 3.62
N GLU A 23 -2.13 8.66 4.68
CA GLU A 23 -3.32 9.34 5.19
C GLU A 23 -3.90 10.38 4.23
N GLN A 24 -3.03 11.08 3.50
CA GLN A 24 -3.46 12.01 2.45
C GLN A 24 -4.08 11.24 1.28
N ALA A 25 -3.48 10.11 0.87
CA ALA A 25 -4.05 9.26 -0.18
C ALA A 25 -5.42 8.71 0.22
N ILE A 26 -5.59 8.24 1.46
CA ILE A 26 -6.88 7.79 2.00
C ILE A 26 -7.91 8.90 1.96
N ARG A 27 -7.55 10.11 2.41
CA ARG A 27 -8.48 11.25 2.39
C ARG A 27 -8.84 11.69 0.96
N SER A 28 -7.87 11.70 0.05
CA SER A 28 -8.07 12.14 -1.33
C SER A 28 -8.95 11.17 -2.13
N GLU A 29 -8.71 9.86 -1.98
CA GLU A 29 -9.38 8.83 -2.79
C GLU A 29 -10.69 8.35 -2.20
N LEU A 30 -10.74 8.21 -0.87
CA LEU A 30 -11.87 7.61 -0.18
C LEU A 30 -12.71 8.65 0.58
N GLY A 31 -12.24 9.88 0.71
CA GLY A 31 -12.93 10.94 1.46
C GLY A 31 -13.14 10.61 2.94
N MET A 32 -12.38 9.67 3.49
CA MET A 32 -12.59 9.15 4.85
C MET A 32 -11.39 9.38 5.78
N SER A 33 -11.65 9.37 7.08
CA SER A 33 -10.61 9.48 8.08
C SER A 33 -9.73 8.23 8.15
N PRO A 34 -8.41 8.36 8.39
CA PRO A 34 -7.48 7.22 8.51
C PRO A 34 -7.91 6.17 9.54
N SER A 35 -8.46 6.58 10.69
CA SER A 35 -8.92 5.65 11.72
C SER A 35 -10.05 4.74 11.23
N LYS A 36 -11.01 5.30 10.46
CA LYS A 36 -12.11 4.54 9.88
C LYS A 36 -11.60 3.59 8.79
N TYR A 37 -10.61 4.03 8.03
CA TYR A 37 -9.93 3.20 7.04
C TYR A 37 -9.31 1.94 7.65
N TYR A 38 -8.52 2.06 8.72
CA TYR A 38 -7.87 0.88 9.33
C TYR A 38 -8.88 -0.11 9.94
N ILE A 39 -9.97 0.38 10.53
CA ILE A 39 -11.06 -0.48 11.02
C ILE A 39 -11.72 -1.22 9.85
N GLN A 40 -12.00 -0.52 8.75
CA GLN A 40 -12.61 -1.11 7.57
C GLN A 40 -11.68 -2.11 6.88
N LEU A 41 -10.39 -1.77 6.74
CA LEU A 41 -9.35 -2.64 6.21
C LEU A 41 -9.30 -3.95 6.98
N SER A 42 -9.28 -3.87 8.32
CA SER A 42 -9.24 -5.07 9.17
C SER A 42 -10.42 -6.01 8.88
N ARG A 43 -11.64 -5.47 8.77
CA ARG A 43 -12.85 -6.25 8.42
C ARG A 43 -12.79 -6.85 7.02
N MET A 44 -12.23 -6.10 6.07
CA MET A 44 -12.08 -6.58 4.69
C MET A 44 -11.08 -7.73 4.58
N LEU A 45 -10.00 -7.71 5.37
CA LEU A 45 -8.98 -8.76 5.36
C LEU A 45 -9.51 -10.13 5.85
N ASP A 46 -10.59 -10.13 6.63
CA ASP A 46 -11.29 -11.36 7.05
C ASP A 46 -12.25 -11.90 5.99
N CYS A 47 -12.52 -11.15 4.92
CA CYS A 47 -13.46 -11.56 3.87
C CYS A 47 -12.75 -12.36 2.77
N GLU A 48 -13.20 -13.60 2.53
CA GLU A 48 -12.65 -14.50 1.50
C GLU A 48 -12.70 -13.87 0.09
N ARG A 49 -13.70 -13.04 -0.20
CA ARG A 49 -13.82 -12.34 -1.50
C ARG A 49 -12.63 -11.41 -1.80
N VAL A 50 -12.05 -10.79 -0.77
CA VAL A 50 -10.95 -9.84 -0.89
C VAL A 50 -9.67 -10.63 -1.07
N TRP A 51 -9.53 -11.74 -0.33
CA TRP A 51 -8.43 -12.69 -0.52
C TRP A 51 -8.39 -13.26 -1.94
N LYS A 52 -9.53 -13.65 -2.54
CA LYS A 52 -9.58 -14.14 -3.93
C LYS A 52 -9.15 -13.11 -4.97
N ALA A 53 -9.28 -11.81 -4.67
CA ALA A 53 -8.92 -10.75 -5.60
C ALA A 53 -7.40 -10.52 -5.65
N ASP A 54 -6.73 -10.53 -4.50
CA ASP A 54 -5.28 -10.36 -4.42
C ASP A 54 -4.71 -11.16 -3.22
N PRO A 55 -4.57 -12.49 -3.37
CA PRO A 55 -4.27 -13.36 -2.24
C PRO A 55 -2.89 -13.07 -1.63
N VAL A 56 -1.93 -12.62 -2.44
CA VAL A 56 -0.57 -12.29 -1.99
C VAL A 56 -0.57 -11.02 -1.14
N LEU A 57 -1.23 -9.96 -1.62
CA LEU A 57 -1.33 -8.70 -0.88
C LEU A 57 -2.13 -8.89 0.42
N VAL A 58 -3.25 -9.60 0.34
CA VAL A 58 -4.12 -9.85 1.50
C VAL A 58 -3.44 -10.73 2.54
N ASP A 59 -2.71 -11.79 2.15
CA ASP A 59 -1.96 -12.62 3.09
C ASP A 59 -0.87 -11.80 3.80
N ARG A 60 -0.14 -10.96 3.06
CA ARG A 60 0.85 -10.03 3.64
C ARG A 60 0.19 -9.09 4.66
N LEU A 61 -0.92 -8.46 4.29
CA LEU A 61 -1.64 -7.54 5.18
C LEU A 61 -2.20 -8.25 6.41
N ARG A 62 -2.68 -9.49 6.29
CA ARG A 62 -3.13 -10.32 7.42
C ARG A 62 -1.97 -10.65 8.37
N ARG A 63 -0.81 -11.06 7.85
CA ARG A 63 0.39 -11.30 8.67
C ARG A 63 0.86 -10.03 9.38
N LEU A 64 0.82 -8.89 8.70
CA LEU A 64 1.18 -7.60 9.29
C LEU A 64 0.19 -7.17 10.37
N ARG A 65 -1.11 -7.44 10.19
CA ARG A 65 -2.13 -7.24 11.24
C ARG A 65 -1.86 -8.12 12.46
N ASP A 66 -1.66 -9.42 12.22
CA ASP A 66 -1.47 -10.41 13.28
C ASP A 66 -0.14 -10.18 14.03
N GLY A 67 0.88 -9.61 13.36
CA GLY A 67 2.15 -9.22 13.98
C GLY A 67 2.19 -7.81 14.58
N ARG A 68 1.26 -6.90 14.26
CA ARG A 68 1.45 -5.45 14.51
C ARG A 68 0.23 -4.70 15.07
N LEU A 69 -0.91 -5.36 15.32
CA LEU A 69 -1.88 -4.80 16.27
C LEU A 69 -1.31 -4.70 17.70
N ALA A 70 -0.19 -5.37 17.99
CA ALA A 70 0.50 -5.33 19.28
C ALA A 70 1.29 -4.01 19.53
N GLU A 71 1.65 -3.25 18.49
CA GLU A 71 2.43 -2.00 18.61
C GLU A 71 1.76 -0.91 17.76
N ARG A 72 1.07 0.03 18.40
CA ARG A 72 0.05 0.92 17.81
C ARG A 72 0.56 2.03 16.87
N GLY A 73 0.94 1.65 15.65
CA GLY A 73 0.74 2.53 14.49
C GLY A 73 2.02 2.97 13.79
N MET A 74 2.38 2.23 12.75
CA MET A 74 3.31 2.64 11.69
C MET A 74 3.52 1.41 10.79
N LEU A 75 2.55 1.06 9.95
CA LEU A 75 2.82 0.16 8.84
C LEU A 75 3.42 0.95 7.67
N HIS A 76 4.62 1.48 7.97
CA HIS A 76 5.65 2.10 7.14
C HIS A 76 5.24 3.36 6.36
N ASP A 77 5.30 4.52 7.01
CA ASP A 77 5.46 5.83 6.36
C ASP A 77 6.86 6.02 5.72
N ALA A 78 7.61 4.93 5.47
CA ALA A 78 8.90 4.99 4.80
C ALA A 78 8.73 4.64 3.31
N GLU A 79 8.82 5.69 2.49
CA GLU A 79 9.19 5.71 1.07
C GLU A 79 9.71 4.36 0.50
N PRO A 80 9.21 3.86 -0.64
CA PRO A 80 9.89 2.79 -1.38
C PRO A 80 11.13 3.35 -2.10
N GLY A 81 12.14 3.73 -1.33
CA GLY A 81 13.46 4.15 -1.81
C GLY A 81 14.63 3.38 -1.20
N THR A 82 14.46 2.70 -0.06
CA THR A 82 15.61 2.12 0.65
C THR A 82 15.26 0.81 1.38
N SER A 83 15.21 -0.32 0.66
CA SER A 83 15.80 -1.60 1.11
C SER A 83 15.57 -2.73 0.11
N SER A 84 16.65 -3.49 -0.15
CA SER A 84 16.86 -4.54 -1.16
C SER A 84 17.21 -3.96 -2.55
N GLY A 85 18.47 -3.94 -3.01
CA GLY A 85 19.55 -4.85 -2.69
C GLY A 85 19.38 -6.19 -3.41
N PHE A 86 19.13 -6.16 -4.73
CA PHE A 86 19.39 -7.28 -5.65
C PHE A 86 19.75 -6.72 -7.04
N SER A 87 20.96 -7.03 -7.49
CA SER A 87 21.51 -6.71 -8.81
C SER A 87 20.67 -7.31 -9.93
N SER A 88 20.43 -6.55 -11.00
CA SER A 88 20.47 -7.07 -12.38
C SER A 88 20.43 -5.95 -13.40
N GLY A 89 21.57 -5.73 -14.06
CA GLY A 89 21.65 -5.40 -15.49
C GLY A 89 21.32 -3.97 -15.93
N MET A 90 22.32 -3.32 -16.53
CA MET A 90 22.25 -2.72 -17.88
C MET A 90 20.89 -2.08 -18.25
N GLU A 91 20.79 -0.78 -18.53
CA GLU A 91 21.21 -0.25 -19.83
C GLU A 91 21.39 1.27 -19.76
N SER A 92 22.57 1.71 -20.17
CA SER A 92 22.93 3.09 -20.44
C SER A 92 22.20 3.59 -21.68
N ARG A 93 21.24 4.50 -21.53
CA ARG A 93 20.85 5.45 -22.59
C ARG A 93 20.39 6.73 -21.93
N PHE A 94 21.17 7.80 -22.10
CA PHE A 94 20.85 9.24 -22.06
C PHE A 94 22.23 9.90 -21.92
N GLY A 95 22.94 10.19 -23.01
CA GLY A 95 22.49 11.12 -24.04
C GLY A 95 22.93 12.52 -23.61
N ALA A 96 24.25 12.73 -23.59
CA ALA A 96 24.85 14.05 -23.42
C ALA A 96 24.61 14.84 -24.71
N ASP A 97 23.72 15.82 -24.65
CA ASP A 97 23.73 16.94 -25.56
C ASP A 97 23.12 18.17 -24.86
N SER A 98 23.68 19.32 -25.20
CA SER A 98 23.20 20.69 -24.98
C SER A 98 23.86 21.52 -23.88
N LEU A 99 24.92 22.19 -24.37
CA LEU A 99 25.36 23.59 -24.21
C LEU A 99 26.11 24.02 -22.95
#